data_AF-A0A0F9S0D9-F1
#
_entry.id   AF-A0A0F9S0D9-F1
#
_cell.length_a   1.000
_cell.length_b   1.000
_cell.length_c   1.000
_cell.angle_alpha   90.00
_cell.angle_beta   90.00
_cell.angle_gamma   90.00
#
_symmetry.space_group_name_H-M   'P 1'
#
loop_
_entity.id
_entity.type
_entity.pdbx_description
1 polymer ?
#
loop_
_entity_poly.entity_id
_entity_poly.type
_entity_poly.pdbx_seq_one_letter_code
_entity_poly.pdbx_strand_id
1 'polypeptide(L)'
;MAKFRKKPVVIEAEVYHAGLEDGWEYEDEIQGGLTSAMYAASKVDGVRLYPYISTLEGRHYIGAGDYIITGIKGERYPCKPDIFEQTYEAVE
;
A
#
# COMPACT_ATOMS: atom_id res chain seq x y z
N MET A 1 33.23 7.34 12.62
CA MET A 1 31.88 6.74 12.64
C MET A 1 31.87 5.54 11.70
N ALA A 2 31.22 4.44 12.09
CA ALA A 2 31.08 3.28 11.23
C ALA A 2 29.99 3.51 10.18
N LYS A 3 30.23 3.07 8.94
CA LYS A 3 29.26 3.12 7.84
C LYS A 3 28.74 1.71 7.57
N PHE A 4 27.45 1.58 7.30
CA PHE A 4 26.80 0.31 7.02
C PHE A 4 26.01 0.42 5.70
N ARG A 5 25.83 -0.71 5.00
CA ARG A 5 24.96 -0.82 3.82
C ARG A 5 23.83 -1.80 4.10
N LYS A 6 22.63 -1.53 3.57
CA LYS A 6 21.52 -2.49 3.62
C LYS A 6 21.91 -3.75 2.85
N LYS A 7 21.52 -4.94 3.35
CA LYS A 7 21.68 -6.18 2.58
C LYS A 7 20.75 -6.13 1.36
N PRO A 8 21.17 -6.63 0.18
CA PRO A 8 20.25 -6.86 -0.93
C PRO A 8 19.14 -7.82 -0.50
N VAL A 9 17.90 -7.52 -0.87
CA VAL A 9 16.71 -8.33 -0.53
C VAL A 9 15.85 -8.40 -1.78
N VAL A 10 15.52 -9.63 -2.20
CA VAL A 10 14.46 -9.88 -3.18
C VAL A 10 13.12 -9.90 -2.44
N ILE A 11 12.11 -9.29 -3.04
CA ILE A 11 10.77 -9.12 -2.47
C ILE A 11 9.72 -9.67 -3.44
N GLU A 12 8.56 -10.03 -2.89
CA GLU A 12 7.35 -10.25 -3.69
C GLU A 12 6.52 -8.97 -3.68
N ALA A 13 5.95 -8.62 -4.83
CA ALA A 13 5.03 -7.51 -4.93
C ALA A 13 3.99 -7.78 -6.01
N GLU A 14 2.77 -7.31 -5.75
CA GLU A 14 1.64 -7.42 -6.68
C GLU A 14 0.99 -6.06 -6.85
N VAL A 15 0.58 -5.72 -8.08
CA VAL A 15 -0.24 -4.53 -8.30
C VAL A 15 -1.61 -4.74 -7.67
N TYR A 16 -2.05 -3.76 -6.90
CA TYR A 16 -3.29 -3.80 -6.15
C TYR A 16 -4.49 -4.02 -7.08
N HIS A 17 -5.30 -5.01 -6.69
CA HIS A 17 -6.62 -5.28 -7.20
C HIS A 17 -7.51 -5.68 -6.02
N ALA A 18 -8.83 -5.49 -6.19
CA ALA A 18 -9.79 -5.78 -5.12
C ALA A 18 -9.65 -7.22 -4.61
N GLY A 19 -9.63 -7.37 -3.28
CA GLY A 19 -9.34 -8.64 -2.60
C GLY A 19 -7.94 -8.71 -1.99
N LEU A 20 -7.03 -7.80 -2.37
CA LEU A 20 -5.72 -7.68 -1.73
C LEU A 20 -5.74 -6.78 -0.48
N GLU A 21 -6.77 -5.99 -0.25
CA GLU A 21 -6.88 -5.15 0.96
C GLU A 21 -7.07 -5.97 2.24
N ASP A 22 -6.60 -5.45 3.38
CA ASP A 22 -6.87 -6.06 4.70
C ASP A 22 -8.24 -5.61 5.25
N GLY A 23 -8.82 -4.55 4.68
CA GLY A 23 -10.10 -4.01 5.07
C GLY A 23 -10.47 -2.73 4.33
N TRP A 24 -11.62 -2.19 4.74
CA TRP A 24 -12.26 -1.02 4.14
C TRP A 24 -12.63 -0.04 5.24
N GLU A 25 -12.53 1.25 4.96
CA GLU A 25 -12.92 2.31 5.89
C GLU A 25 -13.79 3.35 5.21
N TYR A 26 -14.76 3.87 5.96
CA TYR A 26 -15.67 4.91 5.51
C TYR A 26 -14.97 6.27 5.49
N GLU A 27 -15.29 7.11 4.49
CA GLU A 27 -14.73 8.46 4.35
C GLU A 27 -14.76 9.27 5.66
N ASP A 28 -15.88 9.24 6.39
CA ASP A 28 -16.09 9.99 7.63
C ASP A 28 -15.29 9.45 8.84
N GLU A 29 -14.77 8.22 8.73
CA GLU A 29 -13.99 7.57 9.79
C GLU A 29 -12.47 7.77 9.62
N ILE A 30 -12.03 8.27 8.46
CA ILE A 30 -10.62 8.47 8.14
C ILE A 30 -10.04 9.64 8.95
N GLN A 31 -9.22 9.31 9.94
CA GLN A 31 -8.51 10.30 10.76
C GLN A 31 -7.39 10.97 9.97
N GLY A 32 -7.33 12.30 10.00
CA GLY A 32 -6.33 13.09 9.26
C GLY A 32 -6.82 13.60 7.90
N GLY A 33 -8.04 13.22 7.50
CA GLY A 33 -8.67 13.66 6.26
C GLY A 33 -8.17 12.93 5.03
N LEU A 34 -8.85 13.16 3.92
CA LEU A 34 -8.51 12.57 2.64
C LEU A 34 -7.47 13.40 1.91
N THR A 35 -6.47 12.73 1.34
CA THR A 35 -5.64 13.34 0.30
C THR A 35 -6.27 13.08 -1.06
N SER A 36 -6.05 13.98 -2.03
CA SER A 36 -6.49 13.81 -3.41
C SER A 36 -5.92 12.55 -4.09
N ALA A 37 -4.90 11.92 -3.49
CA ALA A 37 -4.31 10.67 -3.95
C ALA A 37 -5.03 9.41 -3.42
N MET A 38 -5.98 9.55 -2.50
CA MET A 38 -6.73 8.41 -1.96
C MET A 38 -7.84 8.00 -2.92
N TYR A 39 -7.81 6.74 -3.36
CA TYR A 39 -8.78 6.19 -4.29
C TYR A 39 -9.99 5.62 -3.52
N ALA A 40 -11.19 6.12 -3.81
CA ALA A 40 -12.42 5.49 -3.34
C ALA A 40 -12.68 4.25 -4.20
N ALA A 41 -12.44 3.05 -3.67
CA ALA A 41 -12.58 1.82 -4.46
C ALA A 41 -14.03 1.33 -4.58
N SER A 42 -15.00 1.94 -3.89
CA SER A 42 -16.41 1.75 -4.20
C SER A 42 -17.27 2.96 -3.81
N LYS A 43 -18.38 3.15 -4.55
CA LYS A 43 -19.51 4.00 -4.19
C LYS A 43 -20.73 3.10 -3.98
N VAL A 44 -20.82 2.43 -2.83
CA VAL A 44 -22.04 1.67 -2.49
C VAL A 44 -23.05 2.65 -1.91
N ASP A 45 -24.21 2.80 -2.55
CA ASP A 45 -25.32 3.64 -2.06
C ASP A 45 -24.95 5.09 -1.71
N GLY A 46 -23.99 5.67 -2.45
CA GLY A 46 -23.50 7.03 -2.23
C GLY A 46 -22.42 7.16 -1.17
N VAL A 47 -22.05 6.06 -0.52
CA VAL A 47 -21.01 5.99 0.50
C VAL A 47 -19.67 5.65 -0.14
N ARG A 48 -18.63 6.40 0.23
CA ARG A 48 -17.26 6.19 -0.26
C ARG A 48 -16.48 5.33 0.74
N LEU A 49 -15.92 4.24 0.22
CA LEU A 49 -15.07 3.33 0.96
C LEU A 49 -13.65 3.35 0.40
N TYR A 50 -12.68 3.32 1.31
CA TYR A 50 -11.26 3.33 1.01
C TYR A 50 -10.61 2.03 1.49
N PRO A 51 -9.98 1.25 0.60
CA PRO A 51 -9.27 0.04 0.98
C PRO A 51 -7.96 0.41 1.67
N TYR A 52 -7.49 -0.43 2.60
CA TYR A 52 -6.22 -0.23 3.28
C TYR A 52 -5.43 -1.51 3.50
N ILE A 53 -4.13 -1.36 3.74
CA ILE A 53 -3.24 -2.37 4.32
C ILE A 53 -2.93 -2.00 5.77
N SER A 54 -2.99 -2.97 6.68
CA SER A 54 -2.59 -2.82 8.07
C SER A 54 -1.07 -2.96 8.17
N THR A 55 -0.39 -1.82 8.30
CA THR A 55 1.06 -1.77 8.48
C THR A 55 1.42 -1.60 9.96
N LEU A 56 2.70 -1.71 10.30
CA LEU A 56 3.20 -1.42 11.66
C LEU A 56 3.02 0.05 12.07
N GLU A 57 2.80 0.94 11.10
CA GLU A 57 2.59 2.37 11.29
C GLU A 57 1.09 2.74 11.36
N GLY A 58 0.21 1.75 11.22
CA GLY A 58 -1.23 1.92 11.14
C GLY A 58 -1.79 1.58 9.76
N ARG A 59 -3.03 2.01 9.52
CA ARG A 59 -3.72 1.80 8.25
C ARG A 59 -3.12 2.69 7.17
N HIS A 60 -2.65 2.08 6.09
CA HIS A 60 -2.23 2.80 4.89
C HIS A 60 -3.21 2.52 3.76
N TYR A 61 -3.85 3.58 3.28
CA TYR A 61 -4.85 3.48 2.22
C TYR A 61 -4.21 3.29 0.86
N ILE A 62 -4.87 2.48 0.04
CA ILE A 62 -4.36 2.02 -1.26
C ILE A 62 -5.35 2.34 -2.38
N GLY A 63 -4.85 2.33 -3.60
CA GLY A 63 -5.65 2.53 -4.81
C GLY A 63 -5.17 1.66 -5.96
N ALA A 64 -5.95 1.64 -7.03
CA ALA A 64 -5.58 0.94 -8.26
C ALA A 64 -4.20 1.42 -8.75
N GLY A 65 -3.30 0.47 -9.05
CA GLY A 65 -1.94 0.74 -9.50
C GLY A 65 -0.89 0.80 -8.38
N ASP A 66 -1.29 0.90 -7.10
CA ASP A 66 -0.35 0.75 -5.99
C ASP A 66 0.20 -0.67 -5.95
N TYR A 67 1.48 -0.86 -5.65
CA TYR A 67 2.06 -2.17 -5.39
C TYR A 67 1.88 -2.54 -3.93
N ILE A 68 1.51 -3.79 -3.65
CA ILE A 68 1.52 -4.36 -2.31
C ILE A 68 2.74 -5.27 -2.20
N ILE A 69 3.71 -4.82 -1.41
CA ILE A 69 4.98 -5.52 -1.17
C ILE A 69 4.83 -6.42 0.05
N THR A 70 5.32 -7.65 -0.05
CA THR A 70 5.46 -8.58 1.07
C THR A 70 6.90 -8.55 1.59
N GLY A 71 7.08 -8.16 2.85
CA GLY A 71 8.35 -8.11 3.55
C GLY A 71 8.81 -9.46 4.12
N ILE A 72 9.93 -9.45 4.83
CA ILE A 72 10.68 -10.68 5.19
C ILE A 72 9.91 -11.56 6.19
N LYS A 73 9.08 -10.95 7.05
CA LYS A 73 8.26 -11.65 8.05
C LYS A 73 6.79 -11.75 7.61
N GLY A 74 6.50 -11.55 6.31
CA GLY A 74 5.15 -11.54 5.77
C GLY A 74 4.38 -10.24 6.02
N GLU A 75 5.05 -9.20 6.52
CA GLU A 75 4.46 -7.87 6.64
C GLU A 75 4.11 -7.30 5.26
N ARG A 76 2.99 -6.59 5.15
CA ARG A 76 2.52 -6.04 3.89
C ARG A 76 2.66 -4.52 3.91
N TYR A 77 3.15 -3.95 2.82
CA TYR A 77 3.29 -2.51 2.67
C TYR A 77 2.82 -2.05 1.29
N PRO A 78 2.02 -0.97 1.22
CA PRO A 78 1.75 -0.36 -0.06
C PRO A 78 2.92 0.49 -0.54
N CYS A 79 3.12 0.54 -1.85
CA CYS A 79 4.14 1.34 -2.53
C CYS A 79 3.53 1.99 -3.76
N LYS A 80 3.76 3.30 -3.94
CA LYS A 80 3.26 4.01 -5.12
C LYS A 80 4.00 3.54 -6.37
N PRO A 81 3.32 3.40 -7.52
CA PRO A 81 3.91 2.79 -8.70
C PRO A 81 5.15 3.52 -9.20
N ASP A 82 5.17 4.85 -9.17
CA ASP A 82 6.33 5.66 -9.53
C ASP A 82 7.53 5.44 -8.60
N ILE A 83 7.28 5.26 -7.29
CA ILE A 83 8.33 4.92 -6.32
C ILE A 83 8.81 3.49 -6.52
N PHE A 84 7.89 2.55 -6.78
CA PHE A 84 8.23 1.14 -6.98
C PHE A 84 9.16 0.97 -8.18
N GLU A 85 8.80 1.52 -9.34
CA GLU A 85 9.58 1.43 -10.57
C GLU A 85 10.97 2.10 -10.47
N GLN A 86 11.11 3.12 -9.61
CA GLN A 86 12.40 3.76 -9.35
C GLN A 86 13.30 2.98 -8.38
N THR A 87 12.73 2.08 -7.57
CA THR A 87 13.44 1.44 -6.44
C THR A 87 13.60 -0.06 -6.58
N TYR A 88 12.83 -0.70 -7.46
CA TYR A 88 12.84 -2.14 -7.69
C TYR A 88 13.02 -2.46 -9.17
N GLU A 89 13.71 -3.56 -9.44
CA GLU A 89 13.84 -4.16 -10.77
C GLU A 89 13.38 -5.62 -10.71
N ALA A 90 12.83 -6.13 -11.81
CA ALA A 90 12.44 -7.52 -11.91
C ALA A 90 13.69 -8.41 -11.82
N VAL A 91 13.58 -9.50 -11.06
CA VAL A 91 14.64 -10.51 -10.89
C VAL A 91 14.07 -11.89 -11.26
N GLU A 92 14.93 -12.78 -11.76
CA GLU A 92 14.60 -14.18 -12.11
C GLU A 92 14.79 -15.15 -10.94
#